data_AF-A0A944D2M9-F1
#
_entry.id   AF-A0A944D2M9-F1
#
_cell.length_a   1.000
_cell.length_b   1.000
_cell.length_c   1.000
_cell.angle_alpha   90.00
_cell.angle_beta   90.00
_cell.angle_gamma   90.00
#
_symmetry.space_group_name_H-M   'P 1'
#
loop_
_entity.id
_entity.type
_entity.pdbx_description
1 polymer ?
#
loop_
_entity_poly.entity_id
_entity_poly.type
_entity_poly.pdbx_seq_one_letter_code
_entity_poly.pdbx_strand_id
1 'polypeptide(L)'
;FYLWGIGLSLLLGYLLKFQSSAFFINIYERFGFEIFKSVAYNNYLFIRLGDVLWVLAVFMAARKLVKHPNILKIGQNTLSIYVIHAVILYGSFHGFGLYRFFKKSLHMPQAIGGALVFVLSCVLLSFAYVQLSPWRSRIFSRIFKKK
;
A
#
# COMPACT_ATOMS: atom_id res chain seq x y z
N PHE A 1 -15.39 -19.07 -8.26
CA PHE A 1 -14.05 -18.90 -7.64
C PHE A 1 -13.97 -17.68 -6.72
N TYR A 2 -14.35 -16.47 -7.17
CA TYR A 2 -14.17 -15.24 -6.37
C TYR A 2 -15.09 -15.10 -5.14
N LEU A 3 -16.33 -15.58 -5.22
CA LEU A 3 -17.26 -15.57 -4.08
C LEU A 3 -16.72 -16.40 -2.90
N TRP A 4 -16.13 -17.55 -3.21
CA TRP A 4 -15.45 -18.41 -2.24
C TRP A 4 -14.24 -17.73 -1.61
N GLY A 5 -13.43 -17.01 -2.39
CA GLY A 5 -12.31 -16.22 -1.86
C GLY A 5 -12.76 -15.13 -0.89
N ILE A 6 -13.82 -14.39 -1.24
CA ILE A 6 -14.41 -13.36 -0.36
C ILE A 6 -14.94 -14.00 0.93
N GLY A 7 -15.74 -15.05 0.81
CA GLY A 7 -16.29 -15.78 1.95
C GLY A 7 -15.19 -16.35 2.86
N LEU A 8 -14.16 -16.95 2.27
CA LEU A 8 -13.02 -17.51 3.00
C LEU A 8 -12.23 -16.42 3.74
N SER A 9 -11.93 -15.29 3.10
CA SER A 9 -11.22 -14.19 3.75
C SER A 9 -12.03 -13.55 4.87
N LEU A 10 -13.35 -13.42 4.72
CA LEU A 10 -14.23 -12.91 5.79
C LEU A 10 -14.30 -13.88 6.97
N LEU A 11 -14.50 -15.17 6.68
CA LEU A 11 -14.60 -16.22 7.69
C LEU A 11 -13.27 -16.37 8.46
N LEU A 12 -12.16 -16.53 7.75
CA LEU A 12 -10.84 -16.61 8.38
C LEU A 12 -10.49 -15.32 9.13
N GLY A 13 -10.84 -14.15 8.57
CA GLY A 13 -10.64 -12.88 9.25
C GLY A 13 -11.43 -12.78 10.55
N TYR A 14 -12.69 -13.25 10.55
CA TYR A 14 -13.53 -13.32 11.74
C TYR A 14 -12.94 -14.27 12.79
N LEU A 15 -12.55 -15.49 12.40
CA LEU A 15 -11.94 -16.46 13.30
C LEU A 15 -10.62 -15.93 13.89
N LEU A 16 -9.76 -15.33 13.09
CA LEU A 16 -8.48 -14.77 13.55
C LEU A 16 -8.66 -13.56 14.45
N LYS A 17 -9.70 -12.75 14.25
CA LYS A 17 -9.96 -11.56 15.07
C LYS A 17 -10.63 -11.89 16.40
N PHE A 18 -11.62 -12.78 16.40
CA PHE A 18 -12.46 -13.03 17.57
C PHE A 18 -12.21 -14.37 18.25
N GLN A 19 -11.87 -15.42 17.50
CA GLN A 19 -11.78 -16.79 18.05
C GLN A 19 -10.35 -17.21 18.41
N SER A 20 -9.33 -16.55 17.86
CA SER A 20 -7.91 -16.92 18.01
C SER A 20 -7.43 -16.95 19.47
N SER A 21 -7.80 -15.98 20.31
CA SER A 21 -7.42 -15.98 21.73
C SER A 21 -8.01 -17.18 22.48
N ALA A 22 -9.30 -17.44 22.28
CA ALA A 22 -9.98 -18.58 22.90
C ALA A 22 -9.39 -19.91 22.42
N PHE A 23 -9.03 -20.02 21.14
CA PHE A 23 -8.37 -21.20 20.58
C PHE A 23 -7.03 -21.50 21.27
N PHE A 24 -6.17 -20.49 21.46
CA PHE A 24 -4.88 -20.69 22.12
C PHE A 24 -5.01 -21.00 23.62
N ILE A 25 -6.00 -20.44 24.32
CA ILE A 25 -6.27 -20.78 25.73
C ILE A 25 -6.76 -22.24 25.86
N ASN A 26 -7.66 -22.70 24.99
CA ASN A 26 -8.11 -24.09 25.00
C ASN A 26 -6.97 -25.09 24.77
N ILE A 27 -5.99 -24.73 23.92
CA ILE A 27 -4.78 -25.53 23.71
C ILE A 27 -3.91 -25.53 24.97
N TYR A 28 -3.74 -24.37 25.62
CA TYR A 28 -3.00 -24.28 26.88
C TYR A 28 -3.63 -25.15 27.96
N GLU A 29 -4.95 -25.11 28.14
CA GLU A 29 -5.64 -25.92 29.17
C GLU A 29 -5.50 -27.43 28.93
N ARG A 30 -5.37 -27.87 27.68
CA ARG A 30 -5.22 -29.29 27.34
C ARG A 30 -3.78 -29.80 27.43
N PHE A 31 -2.80 -28.98 27.06
CA PHE A 31 -1.40 -29.40 26.91
C PHE A 31 -0.43 -28.79 27.94
N GLY A 32 -0.86 -27.76 28.67
CA GLY A 32 -0.08 -27.11 29.75
C GLY A 32 1.09 -26.23 29.29
N PHE A 33 1.29 -26.01 28.00
CA PHE A 33 2.43 -25.21 27.50
C PHE A 33 2.18 -23.69 27.64
N GLU A 34 2.90 -23.03 28.54
CA GLU A 34 2.83 -21.58 28.83
C GLU A 34 3.03 -20.66 27.60
N ILE A 35 3.65 -21.16 26.53
CA ILE A 35 3.84 -20.44 25.27
C ILE A 35 2.48 -20.07 24.66
N PHE A 36 1.51 -20.99 24.65
CA PHE A 36 0.19 -20.72 24.05
C PHE A 36 -0.61 -19.71 24.86
N LYS A 37 -0.46 -19.70 26.19
CA LYS A 37 -1.02 -18.65 27.05
C LYS A 37 -0.40 -17.29 26.71
N SER A 38 0.93 -17.21 26.60
CA SER A 38 1.63 -15.98 26.25
C SER A 38 1.22 -15.44 24.88
N VAL A 39 1.02 -16.32 23.89
CA VAL A 39 0.50 -15.98 22.56
C VAL A 39 -0.96 -15.52 22.62
N ALA A 40 -1.81 -16.17 23.42
CA ALA A 40 -3.21 -15.79 23.59
C ALA A 40 -3.38 -14.39 24.20
N TYR A 41 -2.50 -14.02 25.14
CA TYR A 41 -2.49 -12.70 25.75
C TYR A 41 -1.85 -11.63 24.84
N ASN A 42 -0.88 -12.01 24.00
CA ASN A 42 -0.25 -11.11 23.02
C ASN A 42 -0.78 -11.31 21.60
N ASN A 43 -2.09 -11.53 21.48
CA ASN A 43 -2.73 -11.95 20.25
C ASN A 43 -2.93 -10.81 19.21
N TYR A 44 -2.25 -9.67 19.40
CA TYR A 44 -2.33 -8.50 18.54
C TYR A 44 -2.05 -8.83 17.07
N LEU A 45 -1.05 -9.69 16.80
CA LEU A 45 -0.64 -10.01 15.44
C LEU A 45 -1.74 -10.74 14.66
N PHE A 46 -2.44 -11.69 15.30
CA PHE A 46 -3.53 -12.43 14.68
C PHE A 46 -4.76 -11.55 14.46
N ILE A 47 -5.07 -10.66 15.42
CA ILE A 47 -6.16 -9.69 15.27
C ILE A 47 -5.89 -8.76 14.08
N ARG A 48 -4.66 -8.26 13.95
CA ARG A 48 -4.26 -7.42 12.81
C ARG A 48 -4.27 -8.17 11.49
N LEU A 49 -3.83 -9.43 11.48
CA LEU A 49 -3.95 -10.27 10.29
C LEU A 49 -5.43 -10.47 9.90
N GLY A 50 -6.32 -10.63 10.87
CA GLY A 50 -7.77 -10.66 10.64
C GLY A 50 -8.31 -9.38 10.00
N ASP A 51 -7.90 -8.21 10.49
CA ASP A 51 -8.25 -6.92 9.88
C ASP A 51 -7.76 -6.83 8.41
N VAL A 52 -6.55 -7.32 8.12
CA VAL A 52 -6.01 -7.36 6.75
C VAL A 52 -6.86 -8.26 5.82
N LEU A 53 -7.30 -9.42 6.31
CA LEU A 53 -8.18 -10.31 5.54
C LEU A 53 -9.54 -9.68 5.23
N TRP A 54 -10.10 -8.90 6.17
CA TRP A 54 -11.33 -8.15 5.94
C TRP A 54 -11.12 -7.07 4.87
N VAL A 55 -10.03 -6.32 4.95
CA VAL A 55 -9.68 -5.33 3.91
C VAL A 55 -9.48 -6.00 2.55
N LEU A 56 -8.83 -7.17 2.51
CA LEU A 56 -8.68 -7.96 1.29
C LEU A 56 -10.03 -8.40 0.71
N ALA A 57 -10.96 -8.84 1.56
CA ALA A 57 -12.32 -9.19 1.15
C ALA A 57 -13.06 -7.98 0.53
N VAL A 58 -12.93 -6.79 1.13
CA VAL A 58 -13.48 -5.55 0.59
C VAL A 58 -12.87 -5.22 -0.78
N PHE A 59 -11.55 -5.33 -0.94
CA PHE A 59 -10.90 -5.11 -2.25
C PHE A 59 -11.34 -6.14 -3.30
N MET A 60 -11.54 -7.40 -2.91
CA MET A 60 -12.06 -8.44 -3.80
C MET A 60 -13.52 -8.18 -4.21
N ALA A 61 -14.35 -7.64 -3.31
CA ALA A 61 -15.71 -7.23 -3.63
C ALA A 61 -15.74 -5.99 -4.54
N ALA A 62 -14.91 -4.98 -4.25
CA ALA A 62 -14.75 -3.76 -5.04
C ALA A 62 -13.95 -3.96 -6.35
N ARG A 63 -13.69 -5.21 -6.74
CA ARG A 63 -12.83 -5.56 -7.88
C ARG A 63 -13.21 -4.87 -9.18
N LYS A 64 -14.49 -4.70 -9.48
CA LYS A 64 -14.94 -4.03 -10.72
C LYS A 64 -14.42 -2.59 -10.80
N LEU A 65 -14.36 -1.90 -9.65
CA LEU A 65 -13.80 -0.55 -9.54
C LEU A 65 -12.28 -0.61 -9.63
N VAL A 66 -11.63 -1.45 -8.82
CA VAL A 66 -10.15 -1.55 -8.76
C VAL A 66 -9.52 -1.99 -10.08
N LYS A 67 -10.21 -2.85 -10.84
CA LYS A 67 -9.75 -3.34 -12.15
C LYS A 67 -9.94 -2.34 -13.29
N HIS A 68 -10.47 -1.15 -13.03
CA HIS A 68 -10.53 -0.13 -14.05
C HIS A 68 -9.11 0.15 -14.59
N PRO A 69 -8.88 0.17 -15.92
CA PRO A 69 -7.54 0.21 -16.51
C PRO A 69 -6.72 1.42 -16.03
N ASN A 70 -7.36 2.56 -15.78
CA ASN A 70 -6.68 3.74 -15.27
C ASN A 70 -6.15 3.54 -13.85
N ILE A 71 -6.90 2.88 -12.96
CA ILE A 71 -6.49 2.61 -11.58
C ILE A 71 -5.37 1.58 -11.56
N LEU A 72 -5.48 0.54 -12.41
CA LEU A 72 -4.45 -0.48 -12.52
C LEU A 72 -3.11 0.07 -13.01
N LYS A 73 -3.14 1.04 -13.95
CA LYS A 73 -1.94 1.74 -14.42
C LYS A 73 -1.24 2.53 -13.30
N ILE A 74 -1.98 3.12 -12.36
CA ILE A 74 -1.39 3.80 -11.20
C ILE A 74 -0.63 2.76 -10.36
N GLY A 75 -1.26 1.62 -10.04
CA GLY A 75 -0.67 0.55 -9.24
C GLY A 75 0.55 -0.13 -9.89
N GLN A 76 0.61 -0.21 -11.21
CA GLN A 76 1.77 -0.74 -11.94
C GLN A 76 3.00 0.19 -11.90
N ASN A 77 2.77 1.49 -11.73
CA ASN A 77 3.83 2.51 -11.73
C ASN A 77 4.19 3.00 -10.32
N THR A 78 3.99 2.17 -9.30
CA THR A 78 4.25 2.51 -7.89
C THR A 78 5.69 2.91 -7.64
N LEU A 79 6.67 2.27 -8.29
CA LEU A 79 8.07 2.66 -8.17
C LEU A 79 8.33 4.07 -8.72
N SER A 80 7.75 4.41 -9.87
CA SER A 80 7.93 5.73 -10.47
C SER A 80 7.26 6.83 -9.65
N ILE A 81 6.04 6.59 -9.19
CA ILE A 81 5.34 7.48 -8.24
C ILE A 81 6.16 7.60 -6.94
N TYR A 82 6.77 6.49 -6.49
CA TYR A 82 7.61 6.48 -5.30
C TYR A 82 8.79 7.46 -5.42
N VAL A 83 9.57 7.30 -6.49
CA VAL A 83 10.74 8.14 -6.73
C VAL A 83 10.33 9.61 -6.88
N ILE A 84 9.31 9.91 -7.71
CA ILE A 84 8.88 11.28 -7.99
C ILE A 84 8.40 11.99 -6.72
N HIS A 85 7.56 11.35 -5.91
CA HIS A 85 7.10 12.00 -4.67
C HIS A 85 8.26 12.24 -3.71
N ALA A 86 9.25 11.33 -3.64
CA ALA A 86 10.42 11.51 -2.78
C ALA A 86 11.28 12.70 -3.25
N VAL A 87 11.46 12.85 -4.58
CA VAL A 87 12.14 14.01 -5.15
C VAL A 87 11.40 15.31 -4.85
N ILE A 88 10.08 15.37 -5.04
CA ILE A 88 9.32 16.62 -4.90
C ILE A 88 9.10 16.98 -3.43
N LEU A 89 8.69 16.01 -2.61
CA LEU A 89 8.35 16.25 -1.20
C LEU A 89 9.61 16.49 -0.36
N TYR A 90 10.57 15.57 -0.44
CA TYR A 90 11.78 15.63 0.39
C TYR A 90 12.94 16.33 -0.30
N GLY A 91 12.91 16.50 -1.61
CA GLY A 91 14.04 17.07 -2.33
C GLY A 91 15.20 16.09 -2.45
N SER A 92 14.98 14.77 -2.47
CA SER A 92 16.05 13.75 -2.34
C SER A 92 17.25 13.92 -3.29
N PHE A 93 17.12 14.59 -4.43
CA PHE A 93 18.25 14.88 -5.35
C PHE A 93 18.87 16.28 -5.20
N HIS A 94 18.11 17.29 -4.77
CA HIS A 94 18.55 18.70 -4.78
C HIS A 94 18.52 19.37 -3.39
N GLY A 95 17.97 18.71 -2.37
CA GLY A 95 17.79 19.26 -1.01
C GLY A 95 16.68 20.32 -0.88
N PHE A 96 16.05 20.72 -1.99
CA PHE A 96 14.93 21.66 -2.02
C PHE A 96 13.60 20.92 -2.17
N GLY A 97 13.09 20.36 -1.07
CA GLY A 97 11.78 19.69 -1.03
C GLY A 97 10.67 20.60 -0.51
N LEU A 98 9.43 20.37 -0.96
CA LEU A 98 8.23 21.05 -0.43
C LEU A 98 8.14 20.96 1.11
N TYR A 99 8.61 19.85 1.68
CA TYR A 99 8.67 19.64 3.13
C TYR A 99 9.41 20.77 3.87
N ARG A 100 10.47 21.35 3.29
CA ARG A 100 11.23 22.41 3.96
C ARG A 100 10.45 23.72 4.06
N PHE A 101 9.61 24.02 3.08
CA PHE A 101 8.87 25.28 2.99
C PHE A 101 7.50 25.24 3.68
N PHE A 102 6.83 24.09 3.65
CA PHE A 102 5.42 23.94 4.04
C PHE A 102 5.22 23.09 5.31
N LYS A 103 6.30 22.74 6.01
CA LYS A 103 6.20 21.97 7.26
C LYS A 103 5.48 22.77 8.34
N LYS A 104 4.36 22.22 8.82
CA LYS A 104 3.54 22.74 9.94
C LYS A 104 3.01 24.17 9.76
N SER A 105 3.11 24.76 8.56
CA SER A 105 2.65 26.11 8.29
C SER A 105 1.28 26.16 7.58
N LEU A 106 0.73 25.01 7.16
CA LEU A 106 -0.57 24.94 6.48
C LEU A 106 -1.73 24.74 7.47
N HIS A 107 -2.81 25.49 7.25
CA HIS A 107 -4.09 25.28 7.91
C HIS A 107 -4.78 24.01 7.37
N MET A 108 -5.64 23.36 8.17
CA MET A 108 -6.31 22.08 7.87
C MET A 108 -6.89 21.95 6.43
N PRO A 109 -7.73 22.88 5.94
CA PRO A 109 -8.27 22.81 4.58
C PRO A 109 -7.19 22.99 3.50
N GLN A 110 -6.19 23.84 3.74
CA GLN A 110 -5.09 24.04 2.81
C GLN A 110 -4.20 22.81 2.74
N ALA A 111 -4.00 22.11 3.86
CA ALA A 111 -3.25 20.86 3.91
C ALA A 111 -3.96 19.74 3.12
N ILE A 112 -5.29 19.61 3.28
CA ILE A 112 -6.09 18.64 2.52
C ILE A 112 -6.04 18.95 1.02
N GLY A 113 -6.29 20.20 0.63
CA GLY A 113 -6.24 20.62 -0.78
C GLY A 113 -4.84 20.43 -1.38
N GLY A 114 -3.81 20.84 -0.65
CA GLY A 114 -2.41 20.67 -1.05
C GLY A 114 -2.01 19.21 -1.21
N ALA A 115 -2.47 18.32 -0.31
CA ALA A 115 -2.22 16.89 -0.40
C ALA A 115 -2.88 16.27 -1.66
N LEU A 116 -4.13 16.65 -1.97
CA LEU A 116 -4.82 16.16 -3.16
C LEU A 116 -4.11 16.60 -4.45
N VAL A 117 -3.77 17.89 -4.55
CA VAL A 117 -3.03 18.44 -5.70
C VAL A 117 -1.66 17.78 -5.83
N PHE A 118 -0.97 17.58 -4.72
CA PHE A 118 0.34 16.91 -4.70
C PHE A 118 0.27 15.47 -5.21
N VAL A 119 -0.70 14.67 -4.73
CA VAL A 119 -0.88 13.28 -5.17
C VAL A 119 -1.22 13.22 -6.66
N LEU A 120 -2.16 14.05 -7.12
CA LEU A 120 -2.52 14.14 -8.53
C LEU A 120 -1.30 14.51 -9.40
N SER A 121 -0.50 15.48 -8.95
CA SER A 121 0.71 15.90 -9.65
C SER A 121 1.73 14.76 -9.77
N CYS A 122 1.95 13.99 -8.69
CA CYS A 122 2.85 12.83 -8.70
C CYS A 122 2.39 11.73 -9.66
N VAL A 123 1.08 11.46 -9.71
CA VAL A 123 0.51 10.45 -10.64
C VAL A 123 0.67 10.90 -12.09
N LEU A 124 0.32 12.16 -12.40
CA LEU A 124 0.45 12.71 -13.75
C LEU A 124 1.90 12.73 -14.23
N LEU A 125 2.83 13.18 -13.38
CA LEU A 125 4.27 13.16 -13.67
C LEU A 125 4.80 11.74 -13.85
N SER A 126 4.33 10.78 -13.05
CA SER A 126 4.72 9.38 -13.22
C SER A 126 4.29 8.82 -14.56
N PHE A 127 3.08 9.11 -15.02
CA PHE A 127 2.62 8.67 -16.33
C PHE A 127 3.39 9.35 -17.47
N ALA A 128 3.67 10.64 -17.35
CA ALA A 128 4.54 11.33 -18.32
C ALA A 128 5.94 10.69 -18.37
N TYR A 129 6.57 10.44 -17.22
CA TYR A 129 7.89 9.80 -17.14
C TYR A 129 7.93 8.42 -17.80
N VAL A 130 6.94 7.57 -17.52
CA VAL A 130 6.84 6.23 -18.12
C VAL A 130 6.65 6.32 -19.62
N GLN A 131 5.82 7.26 -20.11
CA GLN A 131 5.60 7.47 -21.55
C GLN A 131 6.88 7.98 -22.27
N LEU A 132 7.74 8.75 -21.60
CA LEU A 132 9.00 9.25 -22.16
C LEU A 132 10.15 8.21 -22.08
N SER A 133 10.04 7.20 -21.21
CA SER A 133 11.07 6.15 -21.05
C SER A 133 11.48 5.41 -22.35
N PRO A 134 10.58 5.04 -23.29
CA PRO A 134 10.98 4.41 -24.57
C PRO A 134 11.69 5.37 -25.54
N TRP A 135 11.60 6.69 -25.33
CA TRP A 135 12.40 7.65 -26.09
C TRP A 135 13.84 7.70 -25.57
N ARG A 136 14.03 7.62 -24.24
CA ARG A 136 15.36 7.56 -23.60
C ARG A 136 16.16 6.33 -24.08
N SER A 137 15.54 5.14 -24.10
CA SER A 137 16.24 3.92 -24.52
C SER A 137 16.65 3.96 -26.00
N ARG A 138 15.86 4.58 -26.88
CA ARG A 138 16.20 4.82 -28.29
C ARG A 138 17.36 5.79 -28.48
N ILE A 139 17.47 6.81 -27.62
CA ILE A 139 18.59 7.75 -27.66
C ILE A 139 19.86 7.09 -27.12
N PHE A 140 19.77 6.42 -25.98
CA PHE A 140 20.91 5.71 -25.40
C PHE A 140 21.46 4.62 -26.34
N SER A 141 20.58 3.86 -27.01
CA SER A 141 21.03 2.85 -27.98
C SER A 141 21.68 3.47 -29.21
N ARG A 142 21.22 4.65 -29.69
CA ARG A 142 21.89 5.38 -30.78
C ARG A 142 23.27 5.93 -30.38
N ILE A 143 23.44 6.31 -29.12
CA ILE A 143 24.71 6.79 -28.58
C ILE A 143 25.70 5.63 -28.39
N PHE A 144 25.24 4.48 -27.87
CA PHE A 144 26.10 3.31 -27.60
C PHE A 144 26.31 2.37 -28.80
N LYS A 145 25.47 2.40 -29.84
CA LYS A 145 25.65 1.62 -31.07
C LYS A 145 26.61 2.30 -32.07
N LYS A 146 27.27 3.39 -31.67
CA LYS A 146 28.35 4.03 -32.42
C LYS A 146 29.71 3.59 -31.86
N LYS A 147 30.00 2.30 -32.00
CA LYS A 147 31.36 1.74 -31.98
C LYS A 147 31.36 0.41 -32.72
#